data_AF-A0A820PX06-F1
#
_entry.id   AF-A0A820PX06-F1
#
_cell.length_a   1.000
_cell.length_b   1.000
_cell.length_c   1.000
_cell.angle_alpha   90.00
_cell.angle_beta   90.00
_cell.angle_gamma   90.00
#
_symmetry.space_group_name_H-M   'P 1'
#
loop_
_entity.id
_entity.type
_entity.pdbx_description
1 polymer ?
#
loop_
_entity_poly.entity_id
_entity_poly.type
_entity_poly.pdbx_seq_one_letter_code
_entity_poly.pdbx_strand_id
1 'polypeptide(L)'
;WVEVLGLDNASPEFEALDVFVTTTVQRALVMDSLYSSHPISVEVTHPDEINSIFDAISYDKGASILRMIYSVLNETTFFRGISNYLDYFKYSNAVQDELWAFLTNVTNPITLGGYTVKQIMDTWTLQEGYPVLIVTRNYNNNTVTLKQKRFLLDPNGLNYSSSYANPFKPLEFQWYIPYDYMINSKLSPFYWLSPNKTDQLTNIQPATDWILFNINEFGFYRVNYDNQNWRLLINVLKQNKSQIPVVSRAQLIDDSFSLTRSGDLKVDIPLELSTYLCNELNYIPFSSFSTNLQYLTVMFGQNESNVEYQELQKYIRKLEEPAYGHLGWSIAPDSSDYLSRQLRSLIISDLCSNGHGVCIQEAIEQYREWRNDPVNNTINPDFRTTVYCQGIKNGTVEDYLFIQNKYKLTNDQVEKNRYGFALTCTRNVALLEKLLNETLSNDYVRLQDSSTFIGRISVQPGGQQLTWRFISKRWSELVSKLGGLSFTLSNIVENVLQYINTQNELDIVLKFMSETQDLSIAERAFLSSVEKIKANIRWMDTTGRDIRTWLSTNTVTC
;
A
#
# COMPACT_ATOMS: atom_id res chain seq x y z
N TRP A 1 -4.22 15.92 -0.43
CA TRP A 1 -4.61 16.21 -1.83
C TRP A 1 -3.99 17.49 -2.36
N VAL A 2 -4.35 18.69 -1.88
CA VAL A 2 -3.83 19.96 -2.46
C VAL A 2 -2.31 20.14 -2.35
N GLU A 3 -1.65 19.47 -1.39
CA GLU A 3 -0.18 19.38 -1.34
C GLU A 3 0.43 18.79 -2.61
N VAL A 4 -0.26 17.82 -3.23
CA VAL A 4 0.17 17.11 -4.44
C VAL A 4 0.03 18.02 -5.65
N LEU A 5 -1.10 18.74 -5.76
CA LEU A 5 -1.29 19.76 -6.80
C LEU A 5 -0.24 20.87 -6.69
N GLY A 6 0.07 21.30 -5.47
CA GLY A 6 1.12 22.30 -5.22
C GLY A 6 2.51 21.81 -5.63
N LEU A 7 2.86 20.56 -5.29
CA LEU A 7 4.13 19.94 -5.66
C LEU A 7 4.23 19.73 -7.17
N ASP A 8 3.20 19.19 -7.80
CA ASP A 8 3.17 18.94 -9.24
C ASP A 8 3.33 20.23 -10.04
N ASN A 9 2.70 21.32 -9.58
CA ASN A 9 2.88 22.63 -10.20
C ASN A 9 4.27 23.24 -9.95
N ALA A 10 4.87 23.01 -8.78
CA ALA A 10 6.18 23.59 -8.42
C ALA A 10 7.37 22.80 -8.99
N SER A 11 7.24 21.48 -9.11
CA SER A 11 8.24 20.52 -9.56
C SER A 11 7.58 19.39 -10.37
N PRO A 12 7.15 19.67 -11.62
CA PRO A 12 6.45 18.69 -12.46
C PRO A 12 7.28 17.42 -12.74
N GLU A 13 8.60 17.51 -12.68
CA GLU A 13 9.52 16.38 -12.86
C GLU A 13 9.34 15.26 -11.82
N PHE A 14 8.65 15.52 -10.71
CA PHE A 14 8.33 14.49 -9.72
C PHE A 14 7.11 13.65 -10.08
N GLU A 15 6.31 14.07 -11.08
CA GLU A 15 5.07 13.42 -11.49
C GLU A 15 4.19 13.07 -10.28
N ALA A 16 4.03 14.04 -9.38
CA ALA A 16 3.49 13.83 -8.03
C ALA A 16 2.05 13.29 -8.07
N LEU A 17 1.28 13.64 -9.11
CA LEU A 17 -0.08 13.14 -9.33
C LEU A 17 -0.14 11.64 -9.59
N ASP A 18 0.85 11.10 -10.31
CA ASP A 18 0.93 9.68 -10.63
C ASP A 18 1.45 8.89 -9.42
N VAL A 19 2.48 9.42 -8.74
CA VAL A 19 3.04 8.83 -7.50
C VAL A 19 1.99 8.75 -6.40
N PHE A 20 1.10 9.75 -6.30
CA PHE A 20 0.01 9.77 -5.32
C PHE A 20 -0.88 8.52 -5.36
N VAL A 21 -1.05 7.90 -6.54
CA VAL A 21 -1.88 6.70 -6.67
C VAL A 21 -1.28 5.54 -5.90
N THR A 22 0.01 5.26 -6.06
CA THR A 22 0.65 4.12 -5.37
C THR A 22 0.92 4.43 -3.90
N THR A 23 1.24 5.67 -3.53
CA THR A 23 1.60 6.01 -2.14
C THR A 23 0.41 6.33 -1.24
N THR A 24 -0.71 6.75 -1.81
CA THR A 24 -1.87 7.24 -1.05
C THR A 24 -3.15 6.47 -1.39
N VAL A 25 -3.54 6.38 -2.66
CA VAL A 25 -4.80 5.70 -3.03
C VAL A 25 -4.74 4.21 -2.69
N GLN A 26 -3.74 3.50 -3.20
CA GLN A 26 -3.59 2.05 -2.99
C GLN A 26 -3.36 1.72 -1.51
N ARG A 27 -2.60 2.55 -0.79
CA ARG A 27 -2.41 2.43 0.66
C ARG A 27 -3.73 2.54 1.43
N ALA A 28 -4.55 3.53 1.12
CA ALA A 28 -5.88 3.70 1.73
C ALA A 28 -6.81 2.52 1.40
N LEU A 29 -6.78 2.00 0.17
CA LEU A 29 -7.56 0.81 -0.22
C LEU A 29 -7.15 -0.43 0.59
N VAL A 30 -5.87 -0.59 0.96
CA VAL A 30 -5.45 -1.68 1.85
C VAL A 30 -6.03 -1.49 3.26
N MET A 31 -5.90 -0.30 3.84
CA MET A 31 -6.34 -0.05 5.23
C MET A 31 -7.87 -0.12 5.38
N ASP A 32 -8.62 0.34 4.37
CA ASP A 32 -10.08 0.44 4.41
C ASP A 32 -10.80 -0.86 3.99
N SER A 33 -10.06 -1.92 3.70
CA SER A 33 -10.60 -3.22 3.28
C SER A 33 -10.86 -4.20 4.45
N LEU A 34 -10.72 -3.73 5.68
CA LEU A 34 -10.94 -4.48 6.92
C LEU A 34 -12.31 -4.16 7.53
N TYR A 35 -12.85 -5.10 8.31
CA TYR A 35 -14.03 -4.85 9.12
C TYR A 35 -13.77 -3.86 10.26
N SER A 36 -12.53 -3.82 10.77
CA SER A 36 -12.08 -2.86 11.78
C SER A 36 -11.87 -1.43 11.25
N SER A 37 -12.15 -1.14 9.97
CA SER A 37 -12.10 0.22 9.43
C SER A 37 -13.19 1.11 10.05
N HIS A 38 -13.16 2.41 9.74
CA HIS A 38 -14.15 3.39 10.19
C HIS A 38 -14.55 4.37 9.08
N PRO A 39 -15.72 5.02 9.19
CA PRO A 39 -16.09 6.15 8.33
C PRO A 39 -15.09 7.31 8.43
N ILE A 40 -15.00 8.17 7.42
CA ILE A 40 -14.13 9.37 7.50
C ILE A 40 -14.69 10.36 8.52
N SER A 41 -16.01 10.57 8.50
CA SER A 41 -16.69 11.43 9.47
C SER A 41 -17.31 10.54 10.54
N VAL A 42 -16.71 10.59 11.74
CA VAL A 42 -17.15 9.87 12.93
C VAL A 42 -17.37 10.83 14.08
N GLU A 43 -18.31 10.50 14.95
CA GLU A 43 -18.48 11.19 16.22
C GLU A 43 -17.36 10.78 17.18
N VAL A 44 -16.78 11.76 17.88
CA VAL A 44 -15.66 11.57 18.81
C VAL A 44 -16.09 12.15 20.16
N THR A 45 -16.10 11.30 21.19
CA THR A 45 -16.63 11.66 22.52
C THR A 45 -15.58 11.60 23.63
N HIS A 46 -14.47 10.88 23.42
CA HIS A 46 -13.36 10.78 24.36
C HIS A 46 -12.03 11.28 23.76
N PRO A 47 -11.12 11.94 24.52
CA PRO A 47 -9.84 12.41 23.99
C PRO A 47 -8.96 11.34 23.32
N ASP A 48 -9.00 10.10 23.81
CA ASP A 48 -8.24 8.98 23.21
C ASP A 48 -8.77 8.57 21.83
N GLU A 49 -10.04 8.84 21.54
CA GLU A 49 -10.65 8.63 20.23
C GLU A 49 -10.17 9.69 19.22
N ILE A 50 -9.85 10.91 19.68
CA ILE A 50 -9.30 11.97 18.82
C ILE A 50 -8.04 11.45 18.14
N ASN A 51 -7.06 10.96 18.90
CA ASN A 51 -5.83 10.44 18.31
C ASN A 51 -6.09 9.26 17.36
N SER A 52 -7.15 8.49 17.57
CA SER A 52 -7.38 7.28 16.76
C SER A 52 -7.98 7.54 15.39
N ILE A 53 -8.50 8.75 15.16
CA ILE A 53 -8.99 9.17 13.83
C ILE A 53 -7.90 9.88 13.01
N PHE A 54 -6.72 10.17 13.58
CA PHE A 54 -5.56 10.68 12.84
C PHE A 54 -4.78 9.54 12.19
N ASP A 55 -5.41 8.87 11.23
CA ASP A 55 -4.90 7.66 10.62
C ASP A 55 -4.97 7.71 9.07
N ALA A 56 -4.72 6.59 8.41
CA ALA A 56 -4.78 6.50 6.94
C ALA A 56 -6.18 6.78 6.38
N ILE A 57 -7.25 6.61 7.14
CA ILE A 57 -8.61 6.90 6.67
C ILE A 57 -8.82 8.41 6.56
N SER A 58 -8.47 9.18 7.59
CA SER A 58 -8.63 10.65 7.52
C SER A 58 -7.72 11.31 6.49
N TYR A 59 -6.46 10.84 6.38
CA TYR A 59 -5.48 11.43 5.48
C TYR A 59 -5.57 10.85 4.06
N ASP A 60 -5.32 9.55 3.92
CA ASP A 60 -5.11 8.91 2.62
C ASP A 60 -6.45 8.69 1.89
N LYS A 61 -7.47 8.12 2.55
CA LYS A 61 -8.82 7.99 1.97
C LYS A 61 -9.46 9.36 1.76
N GLY A 62 -9.37 10.26 2.74
CA GLY A 62 -9.84 11.65 2.63
C GLY A 62 -9.26 12.38 1.41
N ALA A 63 -7.95 12.30 1.19
CA ALA A 63 -7.30 12.86 0.01
C ALA A 63 -7.74 12.18 -1.28
N SER A 64 -7.93 10.86 -1.28
CA SER A 64 -8.33 10.08 -2.46
C SER A 64 -9.74 10.39 -2.92
N ILE A 65 -10.71 10.55 -2.00
CA ILE A 65 -12.08 10.92 -2.36
C ILE A 65 -12.19 12.39 -2.81
N LEU A 66 -11.33 13.28 -2.28
CA LEU A 66 -11.21 14.66 -2.77
C LEU A 66 -10.65 14.69 -4.20
N ARG A 67 -9.64 13.86 -4.51
CA ARG A 67 -9.14 13.68 -5.88
C ARG A 67 -10.24 13.16 -6.81
N MET A 68 -11.00 12.15 -6.38
CA MET A 68 -12.10 11.59 -7.17
C MET A 68 -13.15 12.65 -7.54
N ILE A 69 -13.64 13.44 -6.57
CA ILE A 69 -14.63 14.48 -6.87
C ILE A 69 -14.02 15.65 -7.65
N TYR A 70 -12.74 15.99 -7.41
CA TYR A 70 -12.00 16.96 -8.23
C TYR A 70 -11.94 16.54 -9.70
N SER A 71 -11.66 15.26 -9.99
CA SER A 71 -11.61 14.73 -11.35
C SER A 71 -12.96 14.86 -12.06
N VAL A 72 -14.08 14.59 -11.36
CA VAL A 72 -15.43 14.70 -11.94
C VAL A 72 -15.86 16.15 -12.14
N LEU A 73 -15.59 17.01 -11.16
CA LEU A 73 -16.00 18.42 -11.20
C LEU A 73 -15.14 19.28 -12.12
N ASN A 74 -13.91 18.83 -12.42
CA ASN A 74 -12.80 19.61 -12.97
C ASN A 74 -12.26 20.71 -12.05
N GLU A 75 -11.04 21.14 -12.35
CA GLU A 75 -10.27 22.11 -11.57
C GLU A 75 -11.02 23.43 -11.34
N THR A 76 -11.59 24.01 -12.40
CA THR A 76 -12.23 25.32 -12.34
C THR A 76 -13.46 25.31 -11.44
N THR A 77 -14.32 24.29 -11.57
CA THR A 77 -15.52 24.15 -10.73
C THR A 77 -15.13 23.86 -9.29
N PHE A 78 -14.20 22.93 -9.07
CA PHE A 78 -13.76 22.53 -7.75
C PHE A 78 -13.19 23.74 -6.98
N PHE A 79 -12.20 24.44 -7.53
CA PHE A 79 -11.59 25.56 -6.84
C PHE A 79 -12.53 26.75 -6.67
N ARG A 80 -13.47 26.99 -7.60
CA ARG A 80 -14.52 28.00 -7.37
C ARG A 80 -15.37 27.67 -6.13
N GLY A 81 -15.75 26.41 -5.96
CA GLY A 81 -16.48 25.96 -4.78
C GLY A 81 -15.66 26.08 -3.49
N ILE A 82 -14.39 25.66 -3.54
CA ILE A 82 -13.45 25.79 -2.41
C ILE A 82 -13.22 27.25 -2.03
N SER A 83 -12.99 28.15 -2.99
CA SER A 83 -12.81 29.58 -2.71
C SER A 83 -14.04 30.17 -2.03
N ASN A 84 -15.24 29.91 -2.56
CA ASN A 84 -16.49 30.39 -1.95
C ASN A 84 -16.68 29.85 -0.52
N TYR A 85 -16.36 28.57 -0.29
CA TYR A 85 -16.43 27.93 1.02
C TYR A 85 -15.45 28.59 2.02
N LEU A 86 -14.18 28.77 1.64
CA LEU A 86 -13.17 29.38 2.50
C LEU A 86 -13.48 30.86 2.78
N ASP A 87 -13.96 31.61 1.79
CA ASP A 87 -14.33 33.01 1.96
C ASP A 87 -15.52 33.20 2.91
N TYR A 88 -16.46 32.25 2.90
CA TYR A 88 -17.62 32.26 3.78
C TYR A 88 -17.25 31.90 5.22
N PHE A 89 -16.47 30.83 5.43
CA PHE A 89 -16.10 30.33 6.76
C PHE A 89 -14.81 30.92 7.33
N LYS A 90 -14.21 31.93 6.68
CA LYS A 90 -13.00 32.57 7.18
C LYS A 90 -13.17 32.98 8.65
N TYR A 91 -12.20 32.55 9.48
CA TYR A 91 -12.18 32.80 10.92
C TYR A 91 -13.34 32.14 11.71
N SER A 92 -13.98 31.10 11.17
CA SER A 92 -15.03 30.32 11.81
C SER A 92 -14.81 28.80 11.64
N ASN A 93 -15.83 28.00 11.93
CA ASN A 93 -15.81 26.54 11.86
C ASN A 93 -16.83 26.06 10.81
N ALA A 94 -16.64 24.84 10.31
CA ALA A 94 -17.53 24.20 9.36
C ALA A 94 -17.60 22.69 9.61
N VAL A 95 -18.62 22.03 9.07
CA VAL A 95 -18.68 20.58 8.97
C VAL A 95 -18.73 20.16 7.48
N GLN A 96 -18.81 18.86 7.21
CA GLN A 96 -18.70 18.37 5.82
C GLN A 96 -19.86 18.82 4.92
N ASP A 97 -21.06 18.98 5.48
CA ASP A 97 -22.27 19.31 4.72
C ASP A 97 -22.18 20.69 4.07
N GLU A 98 -21.54 21.65 4.73
CA GLU A 98 -21.32 22.98 4.16
C GLU A 98 -20.39 22.91 2.95
N LEU A 99 -19.28 22.15 3.03
CA LEU A 99 -18.38 21.95 1.88
C LEU A 99 -19.15 21.38 0.67
N TRP A 100 -19.99 20.36 0.91
CA TRP A 100 -20.80 19.74 -0.13
C TRP A 100 -21.83 20.70 -0.74
N ALA A 101 -22.44 21.58 0.06
CA ALA A 101 -23.36 22.59 -0.43
C ALA A 101 -22.66 23.60 -1.35
N PHE A 102 -21.49 24.10 -0.96
CA PHE A 102 -20.71 25.05 -1.78
C PHE A 102 -20.27 24.45 -3.11
N LEU A 103 -19.82 23.20 -3.12
CA LEU A 103 -19.47 22.49 -4.36
C LEU A 103 -20.71 22.22 -5.23
N THR A 104 -21.85 21.85 -4.64
CA THR A 104 -23.11 21.64 -5.38
C THR A 104 -23.56 22.92 -6.08
N ASN A 105 -23.50 24.07 -5.40
CA ASN A 105 -24.00 25.35 -5.92
C ASN A 105 -23.26 25.86 -7.17
N VAL A 106 -22.01 25.46 -7.36
CA VAL A 106 -21.19 25.89 -8.51
C VAL A 106 -21.12 24.84 -9.62
N THR A 107 -21.72 23.67 -9.40
CA THR A 107 -21.62 22.52 -10.31
C THR A 107 -22.86 22.42 -11.20
N ASN A 108 -22.66 22.08 -12.47
CA ASN A 108 -23.77 21.74 -13.36
C ASN A 108 -24.41 20.40 -12.94
N PRO A 109 -25.73 20.31 -12.69
CA PRO A 109 -26.38 19.07 -12.27
C PRO A 109 -26.12 17.87 -13.20
N ILE A 110 -25.90 18.10 -14.50
CA ILE A 110 -25.59 17.04 -15.47
C ILE A 110 -24.26 16.35 -15.14
N THR A 111 -23.24 17.10 -14.70
CA THR A 111 -21.94 16.56 -14.30
C THR A 111 -22.06 15.56 -13.15
N LEU A 112 -23.04 15.76 -12.26
CA LEU A 112 -23.31 14.91 -11.11
C LEU A 112 -24.37 13.83 -11.39
N GLY A 113 -24.76 13.60 -12.64
CA GLY A 113 -25.81 12.63 -12.97
C GLY A 113 -27.19 12.98 -12.39
N GLY A 114 -27.44 14.26 -12.09
CA GLY A 114 -28.67 14.73 -11.45
C GLY A 114 -28.68 14.65 -9.92
N TYR A 115 -27.56 14.27 -9.29
CA TYR A 115 -27.40 14.22 -7.83
C TYR A 115 -26.73 15.49 -7.29
N THR A 116 -26.80 15.71 -5.98
CA THR A 116 -25.98 16.72 -5.29
C THR A 116 -24.64 16.11 -4.85
N VAL A 117 -23.63 16.97 -4.63
CA VAL A 117 -22.35 16.51 -4.07
C VAL A 117 -22.57 15.87 -2.72
N LYS A 118 -23.52 16.37 -1.91
CA LYS A 118 -23.87 15.76 -0.62
C LYS A 118 -24.38 14.33 -0.79
N GLN A 119 -25.35 14.09 -1.67
CA GLN A 119 -25.89 12.73 -1.90
C GLN A 119 -24.80 11.73 -2.29
N ILE A 120 -23.83 12.18 -3.09
CA ILE A 120 -22.69 11.35 -3.50
C ILE A 120 -21.75 11.16 -2.31
N MET A 121 -21.21 12.24 -1.75
CA MET A 121 -20.11 12.22 -0.78
C MET A 121 -20.52 11.65 0.57
N ASP A 122 -21.79 11.78 0.96
CA ASP A 122 -22.36 11.11 2.13
C ASP A 122 -22.08 9.60 2.07
N THR A 123 -22.24 8.96 0.91
CA THR A 123 -21.95 7.53 0.76
C THR A 123 -20.46 7.21 0.91
N TRP A 124 -19.56 8.17 0.73
CA TRP A 124 -18.10 7.98 0.83
C TRP A 124 -17.53 8.35 2.20
N THR A 125 -18.17 9.25 2.95
CA THR A 125 -17.65 9.78 4.21
C THR A 125 -18.31 9.23 5.46
N LEU A 126 -19.59 8.82 5.38
CA LEU A 126 -20.40 8.41 6.53
C LEU A 126 -20.52 6.89 6.71
N GLN A 127 -19.81 6.10 5.88
CA GLN A 127 -19.66 4.66 6.06
C GLN A 127 -18.21 4.25 5.79
N GLU A 128 -17.77 3.17 6.43
CA GLU A 128 -16.46 2.58 6.22
C GLU A 128 -16.39 1.76 4.92
N GLY A 129 -15.18 1.48 4.48
CA GLY A 129 -14.92 0.68 3.29
C GLY A 129 -15.15 1.43 1.98
N TYR A 130 -15.02 0.65 0.91
CA TYR A 130 -15.16 1.08 -0.48
C TYR A 130 -15.69 -0.07 -1.34
N PRO A 131 -16.20 0.21 -2.55
CA PRO A 131 -16.70 -0.82 -3.42
C PRO A 131 -15.62 -1.46 -4.30
N VAL A 132 -15.87 -2.70 -4.71
CA VAL A 132 -15.34 -3.23 -5.97
C VAL A 132 -16.42 -3.10 -7.05
N LEU A 133 -16.06 -2.51 -8.18
CA LEU A 133 -16.86 -2.47 -9.41
C LEU A 133 -16.67 -3.78 -10.16
N ILE A 134 -17.73 -4.57 -10.25
CA ILE A 134 -17.76 -5.84 -10.97
C ILE A 134 -18.23 -5.59 -12.40
N VAL A 135 -17.35 -5.82 -13.36
CA VAL A 135 -17.55 -5.63 -14.78
C VAL A 135 -17.71 -7.00 -15.44
N THR A 136 -18.93 -7.33 -15.85
CA THR A 136 -19.24 -8.60 -16.52
C THR A 136 -19.59 -8.36 -17.97
N ARG A 137 -18.78 -8.85 -18.90
CA ARG A 137 -19.07 -8.76 -20.33
C ARG A 137 -19.91 -9.96 -20.78
N ASN A 138 -20.94 -9.67 -21.57
CA ASN A 138 -21.61 -10.68 -22.38
C ASN A 138 -21.19 -10.48 -23.84
N TYR A 139 -20.26 -11.34 -24.26
CA TYR A 139 -19.63 -11.28 -25.58
C TYR A 139 -20.57 -11.68 -26.73
N ASN A 140 -21.67 -12.37 -26.44
CA ASN A 140 -22.65 -12.76 -27.45
C ASN A 140 -23.58 -11.59 -27.82
N ASN A 141 -23.99 -10.80 -26.83
CA ASN A 141 -24.89 -9.66 -27.04
C ASN A 141 -24.17 -8.31 -27.04
N ASN A 142 -22.85 -8.28 -26.85
CA ASN A 142 -22.00 -7.09 -26.84
C ASN A 142 -22.45 -6.05 -25.81
N THR A 143 -22.79 -6.54 -24.61
CA THR A 143 -23.15 -5.71 -23.46
C THR A 143 -22.20 -5.91 -22.30
N VAL A 144 -22.09 -4.88 -21.46
CA VAL A 144 -21.32 -4.91 -20.22
C VAL A 144 -22.23 -4.56 -19.08
N THR A 145 -22.29 -5.44 -18.09
CA THR A 145 -23.09 -5.26 -16.88
C THR A 145 -22.18 -4.81 -15.75
N LEU A 146 -22.56 -3.72 -15.07
CA LEU A 146 -21.85 -3.15 -13.94
C LEU A 146 -22.63 -3.39 -12.65
N LYS A 147 -21.95 -3.92 -11.64
CA LYS A 147 -22.46 -4.09 -10.28
C LYS A 147 -21.42 -3.66 -9.26
N GLN A 148 -21.85 -3.37 -8.05
CA GLN A 148 -20.96 -3.04 -6.94
C GLN A 148 -21.22 -3.94 -5.73
N LYS A 149 -20.17 -4.20 -4.96
CA LYS A 149 -20.23 -4.75 -3.60
C LYS A 149 -19.12 -4.14 -2.76
N ARG A 150 -19.25 -4.13 -1.43
CA ARG A 150 -18.13 -3.79 -0.54
C ARG A 150 -16.94 -4.72 -0.84
N PHE A 151 -15.76 -4.15 -0.97
CA PHE A 151 -14.52 -4.93 -1.00
C PHE A 151 -14.06 -5.20 0.44
N LEU A 152 -13.69 -6.45 0.71
CA LEU A 152 -13.11 -6.89 1.97
C LEU A 152 -11.95 -7.82 1.64
N LEU A 153 -10.82 -7.66 2.32
CA LEU A 153 -9.68 -8.57 2.14
C LEU A 153 -10.00 -10.00 2.57
N ASP A 154 -10.91 -10.15 3.52
CA ASP A 154 -11.40 -11.45 3.95
C ASP A 154 -12.93 -11.41 4.11
N PRO A 155 -13.70 -11.71 3.06
CA PRO A 155 -15.17 -11.69 3.13
C PRO A 155 -15.76 -12.77 4.05
N ASN A 156 -14.94 -13.74 4.49
CA ASN A 156 -15.34 -14.82 5.39
C ASN A 156 -14.98 -14.51 6.86
N GLY A 157 -14.80 -13.25 7.23
CA GLY A 157 -14.59 -12.80 8.60
C GLY A 157 -15.84 -12.98 9.46
N LEU A 158 -16.18 -14.23 9.81
CA LEU A 158 -17.49 -14.66 10.33
C LEU A 158 -17.99 -14.01 11.64
N ASN A 159 -17.19 -13.18 12.31
CA ASN A 159 -17.52 -12.60 13.62
C ASN A 159 -17.24 -11.09 13.74
N TYR A 160 -16.99 -10.39 12.62
CA TYR A 160 -16.72 -8.95 12.67
C TYR A 160 -17.93 -8.17 12.17
N SER A 161 -18.57 -7.44 13.08
CA SER A 161 -19.55 -6.40 12.74
C SER A 161 -18.87 -5.03 12.85
N SER A 162 -19.26 -4.09 11.98
CA SER A 162 -18.83 -2.70 12.14
C SER A 162 -19.20 -2.20 13.52
N SER A 163 -18.25 -1.54 14.19
CA SER A 163 -18.49 -0.84 15.45
C SER A 163 -19.28 0.46 15.23
N TYR A 164 -19.44 0.89 13.98
CA TYR A 164 -20.08 2.15 13.61
C TYR A 164 -21.48 1.89 13.04
N ALA A 165 -22.45 2.70 13.47
CA ALA A 165 -23.78 2.67 12.90
C ALA A 165 -23.76 3.27 11.50
N ASN A 166 -24.09 2.47 10.48
CA ASN A 166 -24.24 2.98 9.13
C ASN A 166 -25.57 3.76 9.01
N PRO A 167 -25.53 5.08 8.72
CA PRO A 167 -26.74 5.90 8.65
C PRO A 167 -27.59 5.65 7.40
N PHE A 168 -27.10 4.86 6.43
CA PHE A 168 -27.77 4.62 5.15
C PHE A 168 -28.64 3.36 5.10
N LYS A 169 -28.92 2.66 6.20
CA LYS A 169 -29.81 1.47 6.16
C LYS A 169 -31.15 1.82 5.50
N PRO A 170 -31.57 1.16 4.39
CA PRO A 170 -31.14 -0.15 3.89
C PRO A 170 -30.06 -0.17 2.76
N LEU A 171 -29.49 0.96 2.37
CA LEU A 171 -28.42 1.12 1.35
C LEU A 171 -27.01 0.88 1.94
N GLU A 172 -26.90 0.03 2.96
CA GLU A 172 -25.65 -0.24 3.67
C GLU A 172 -24.58 -0.77 2.70
N PHE A 173 -23.41 -0.14 2.69
CA PHE A 173 -22.29 -0.46 1.78
C PHE A 173 -22.65 -0.43 0.29
N GLN A 174 -23.35 0.64 -0.09
CA GLN A 174 -23.56 1.02 -1.48
C GLN A 174 -23.15 2.48 -1.67
N TRP A 175 -22.56 2.77 -2.83
CA TRP A 175 -21.99 4.07 -3.15
C TRP A 175 -22.58 4.62 -4.45
N TYR A 176 -22.59 5.95 -4.57
CA TYR A 176 -22.64 6.59 -5.88
C TYR A 176 -21.24 6.55 -6.47
N ILE A 177 -21.01 5.65 -7.43
CA ILE A 177 -19.68 5.44 -8.02
C ILE A 177 -19.58 6.24 -9.32
N PRO A 178 -18.71 7.27 -9.40
CA PRO A 178 -18.35 7.84 -10.69
C PRO A 178 -17.45 6.87 -11.42
N TYR A 179 -17.78 6.55 -12.67
CA TYR A 179 -16.96 5.67 -13.49
C TYR A 179 -16.74 6.24 -14.88
N ASP A 180 -15.55 5.98 -15.42
CA ASP A 180 -15.22 6.09 -16.83
C ASP A 180 -14.77 4.72 -17.34
N TYR A 181 -14.63 4.61 -18.65
CA TYR A 181 -14.03 3.44 -19.26
C TYR A 181 -13.25 3.80 -20.52
N MET A 182 -12.34 2.92 -20.87
CA MET A 182 -11.53 2.99 -22.08
C MET A 182 -11.68 1.69 -22.86
N ILE A 183 -11.93 1.83 -24.16
CA ILE A 183 -11.94 0.72 -25.12
C ILE A 183 -10.97 1.08 -26.23
N ASN A 184 -9.95 0.25 -26.46
CA ASN A 184 -8.92 0.49 -27.48
C ASN A 184 -8.37 1.93 -27.46
N SER A 185 -7.94 2.38 -26.27
CA SER A 185 -7.38 3.72 -26.04
C SER A 185 -8.33 4.91 -26.29
N LYS A 186 -9.65 4.66 -26.43
CA LYS A 186 -10.67 5.73 -26.48
C LYS A 186 -11.36 5.85 -25.13
N LEU A 187 -11.22 7.01 -24.50
CA LEU A 187 -11.80 7.33 -23.20
C LEU A 187 -13.27 7.78 -23.31
N SER A 188 -14.12 7.29 -22.42
CA SER A 188 -15.50 7.71 -22.26
C SER A 188 -15.62 8.98 -21.41
N PRO A 189 -16.76 9.71 -21.44
CA PRO A 189 -17.06 10.67 -20.38
C PRO A 189 -17.31 9.93 -19.04
N PHE A 190 -17.45 10.70 -17.96
CA PHE A 190 -17.90 10.16 -16.67
C PHE A 190 -19.38 9.80 -16.68
N TYR A 191 -19.69 8.69 -16.02
CA TYR A 191 -21.02 8.18 -15.73
C TYR A 191 -21.15 7.87 -14.24
N TRP A 192 -22.35 7.52 -13.79
CA TRP A 192 -22.65 7.26 -12.38
C TRP A 192 -23.38 5.93 -12.21
N LEU A 193 -22.83 5.04 -11.38
CA LEU A 193 -23.55 3.87 -10.88
C LEU A 193 -24.20 4.21 -9.54
N SER A 194 -25.53 4.27 -9.51
CA SER A 194 -26.27 4.54 -8.27
C SER A 194 -26.32 3.32 -7.33
N PRO A 195 -26.51 3.54 -6.02
CA PRO A 195 -26.75 2.47 -5.04
C PRO A 195 -27.88 1.51 -5.46
N ASN A 196 -27.68 0.20 -5.24
CA ASN A 196 -28.65 -0.86 -5.56
C ASN A 196 -29.11 -0.90 -7.03
N LYS A 197 -28.37 -0.27 -7.95
CA LYS A 197 -28.63 -0.35 -9.38
C LYS A 197 -27.62 -1.26 -10.07
N THR A 198 -28.05 -1.79 -11.20
CA THR A 198 -27.19 -2.42 -12.19
C THR A 198 -27.20 -1.50 -13.39
N ASP A 199 -26.04 -1.17 -13.91
CA ASP A 199 -25.92 -0.42 -15.16
C ASP A 199 -25.54 -1.38 -16.30
N GLN A 200 -25.99 -1.06 -17.51
CA GLN A 200 -25.76 -1.87 -18.69
C GLN A 200 -25.31 -1.00 -19.86
N LEU A 201 -24.04 -1.15 -20.22
CA LEU A 201 -23.49 -0.56 -21.44
C LEU A 201 -23.82 -1.46 -22.63
N THR A 202 -24.27 -0.86 -23.73
CA THR A 202 -24.62 -1.55 -24.98
C THR A 202 -23.69 -1.16 -26.12
N ASN A 203 -23.62 -1.99 -27.17
CA ASN A 203 -22.83 -1.76 -28.37
C ASN A 203 -21.31 -1.72 -28.12
N ILE A 204 -20.83 -2.55 -27.19
CA ILE A 204 -19.40 -2.68 -26.87
C ILE A 204 -18.81 -3.75 -27.81
N GLN A 205 -18.43 -3.32 -29.02
CA GLN A 205 -17.84 -4.18 -30.05
C GLN A 205 -16.46 -3.69 -30.51
N PRO A 206 -15.59 -4.62 -30.97
CA PRO A 206 -15.74 -6.09 -31.00
C PRO A 206 -15.44 -6.83 -29.67
N ALA A 207 -15.81 -8.12 -29.62
CA ALA A 207 -15.54 -9.04 -28.50
C ALA A 207 -14.04 -9.27 -28.21
N THR A 208 -13.17 -8.93 -29.17
CA THR A 208 -11.70 -9.00 -29.07
C THR A 208 -11.10 -7.78 -28.38
N ASP A 209 -11.84 -6.70 -28.24
CA ASP A 209 -11.35 -5.49 -27.59
C ASP A 209 -11.36 -5.67 -26.08
N TRP A 210 -10.33 -5.17 -25.41
CA TRP A 210 -10.32 -5.03 -23.96
C TRP A 210 -11.15 -3.80 -23.56
N ILE A 211 -11.75 -3.87 -22.37
CA ILE A 211 -12.32 -2.70 -21.69
C ILE A 211 -11.61 -2.51 -20.35
N LEU A 212 -11.32 -1.26 -20.02
CA LEU A 212 -10.67 -0.84 -18.79
C LEU A 212 -11.55 0.22 -18.13
N PHE A 213 -11.76 0.16 -16.82
CA PHE A 213 -12.53 1.14 -16.06
C PHE A 213 -11.65 1.82 -15.01
N ASN A 214 -12.11 2.98 -14.53
CA ASN A 214 -11.43 3.78 -13.51
C ASN A 214 -10.07 4.26 -14.01
N ILE A 215 -10.04 4.97 -15.13
CA ILE A 215 -8.79 5.33 -15.81
C ILE A 215 -7.92 6.19 -14.89
N ASN A 216 -6.65 5.78 -14.78
CA ASN A 216 -5.66 6.34 -13.85
C ASN A 216 -6.10 6.26 -12.38
N GLU A 217 -6.92 5.26 -12.05
CA GLU A 217 -7.40 5.00 -10.69
C GLU A 217 -7.98 6.28 -10.05
N PHE A 218 -8.69 7.11 -10.84
CA PHE A 218 -9.18 8.42 -10.38
C PHE A 218 -10.14 8.29 -9.20
N GLY A 219 -10.97 7.23 -9.23
CA GLY A 219 -11.96 6.90 -8.22
C GLY A 219 -11.43 5.95 -7.15
N PHE A 220 -11.95 6.11 -5.92
CA PHE A 220 -11.56 5.32 -4.76
C PHE A 220 -12.28 3.95 -4.71
N TYR A 221 -12.04 3.11 -5.72
CA TYR A 221 -12.63 1.78 -5.82
C TYR A 221 -11.79 0.86 -6.69
N ARG A 222 -11.90 -0.44 -6.44
CA ARG A 222 -11.25 -1.48 -7.25
C ARG A 222 -12.12 -1.91 -8.40
N VAL A 223 -11.54 -2.47 -9.45
CA VAL A 223 -12.29 -3.04 -10.58
C VAL A 223 -11.97 -4.52 -10.76
N ASN A 224 -13.01 -5.36 -10.81
CA ASN A 224 -12.87 -6.75 -11.20
C ASN A 224 -13.58 -7.01 -12.52
N TYR A 225 -12.93 -7.76 -13.41
CA TYR A 225 -13.46 -8.13 -14.71
C TYR A 225 -13.74 -9.63 -14.79
N ASP A 226 -14.55 -10.05 -15.77
CA ASP A 226 -14.58 -11.46 -16.17
C ASP A 226 -13.20 -11.94 -16.67
N ASN A 227 -12.95 -13.25 -16.54
CA ASN A 227 -11.65 -13.84 -16.90
C ASN A 227 -11.23 -13.52 -18.33
N GLN A 228 -12.16 -13.50 -19.29
CA GLN A 228 -11.81 -13.23 -20.68
C GLN A 228 -11.28 -11.80 -20.84
N ASN A 229 -11.90 -10.81 -20.19
CA ASN A 229 -11.42 -9.43 -20.26
C ASN A 229 -10.06 -9.25 -19.56
N TRP A 230 -9.86 -9.91 -18.40
CA TRP A 230 -8.53 -9.97 -17.78
C TRP A 230 -7.47 -10.51 -18.74
N ARG A 231 -7.75 -11.59 -19.48
CA ARG A 231 -6.82 -12.13 -20.49
C ARG A 231 -6.58 -11.15 -21.64
N LEU A 232 -7.60 -10.41 -22.09
CA LEU A 232 -7.43 -9.37 -23.12
C LEU A 232 -6.52 -8.23 -22.64
N LEU A 233 -6.68 -7.78 -21.39
CA LEU A 233 -5.83 -6.76 -20.76
C LEU A 233 -4.38 -7.26 -20.62
N ILE A 234 -4.17 -8.50 -20.17
CA ILE A 234 -2.84 -9.13 -20.10
C ILE A 234 -2.17 -9.18 -21.49
N ASN A 235 -2.93 -9.56 -22.52
CA ASN A 235 -2.41 -9.65 -23.88
C ASN A 235 -1.96 -8.28 -24.41
N VAL A 236 -2.76 -7.22 -24.23
CA VAL A 236 -2.34 -5.88 -24.68
C VAL A 236 -1.15 -5.35 -23.88
N LEU A 237 -1.05 -5.64 -22.58
CA LEU A 237 0.13 -5.28 -21.78
C LEU A 237 1.42 -5.94 -22.31
N LYS A 238 1.34 -7.23 -22.66
CA LYS A 238 2.48 -7.97 -23.22
C LYS A 238 2.87 -7.51 -24.62
N GLN A 239 1.89 -7.17 -25.47
CA GLN A 239 2.12 -6.80 -26.86
C GLN A 239 2.48 -5.33 -27.04
N ASN A 240 1.73 -4.44 -26.39
CA ASN A 240 1.86 -3.00 -26.50
C ASN A 240 1.28 -2.29 -25.26
N LYS A 241 2.02 -2.36 -24.14
CA LYS A 241 1.66 -1.72 -22.87
C LYS A 241 1.33 -0.22 -22.98
N SER A 242 1.84 0.49 -23.98
CA SER A 242 1.59 1.93 -24.17
C SER A 242 0.14 2.26 -24.54
N GLN A 243 -0.67 1.26 -24.92
CA GLN A 243 -2.12 1.46 -25.12
C GLN A 243 -2.87 1.66 -23.80
N ILE A 244 -2.30 1.23 -22.67
CA ILE A 244 -2.85 1.41 -21.33
C ILE A 244 -2.04 2.49 -20.61
N PRO A 245 -2.67 3.54 -20.06
CA PRO A 245 -1.99 4.59 -19.30
C PRO A 245 -1.15 4.03 -18.15
N VAL A 246 -0.02 4.69 -17.83
CA VAL A 246 0.97 4.21 -16.86
C VAL A 246 0.33 3.89 -15.49
N VAL A 247 -0.43 4.83 -14.94
CA VAL A 247 -1.14 4.66 -13.66
C VAL A 247 -2.16 3.53 -13.73
N SER A 248 -2.87 3.38 -14.85
CA SER A 248 -3.83 2.27 -15.03
C SER A 248 -3.15 0.90 -15.08
N ARG A 249 -1.88 0.82 -15.51
CA ARG A 249 -1.10 -0.43 -15.42
C ARG A 249 -0.78 -0.79 -13.97
N ALA A 250 -0.45 0.21 -13.14
CA ALA A 250 -0.28 0.02 -11.69
C ALA A 250 -1.60 -0.41 -11.01
N GLN A 251 -2.72 0.21 -11.38
CA GLN A 251 -4.04 -0.21 -10.89
C GLN A 251 -4.33 -1.68 -11.21
N LEU A 252 -4.08 -2.12 -12.45
CA LEU A 252 -4.33 -3.52 -12.85
C LEU A 252 -3.49 -4.51 -12.02
N ILE A 253 -2.27 -4.14 -11.66
CA ILE A 253 -1.43 -4.91 -10.73
C ILE A 253 -2.09 -4.93 -9.35
N ASP A 254 -2.33 -3.77 -8.74
CA ASP A 254 -2.86 -3.69 -7.38
C ASP A 254 -4.22 -4.37 -7.21
N ASP A 255 -5.14 -4.12 -8.14
CA ASP A 255 -6.48 -4.73 -8.17
C ASP A 255 -6.38 -6.24 -8.30
N SER A 256 -5.60 -6.76 -9.24
CA SER A 256 -5.54 -8.21 -9.47
C SER A 256 -4.92 -8.97 -8.28
N PHE A 257 -3.88 -8.43 -7.64
CA PHE A 257 -3.31 -9.02 -6.43
C PHE A 257 -4.28 -8.92 -5.24
N SER A 258 -4.93 -7.77 -5.03
CA SER A 258 -5.90 -7.58 -3.94
C SER A 258 -7.14 -8.46 -4.09
N LEU A 259 -7.70 -8.57 -5.30
CA LEU A 259 -8.84 -9.45 -5.61
C LEU A 259 -8.48 -10.93 -5.43
N THR A 260 -7.22 -11.29 -5.69
CA THR A 260 -6.74 -12.65 -5.44
C THR A 260 -6.58 -12.93 -3.94
N ARG A 261 -6.24 -11.89 -3.15
CA ARG A 261 -6.21 -11.99 -1.68
C ARG A 261 -7.62 -12.15 -1.08
N SER A 262 -8.63 -11.47 -1.63
CA SER A 262 -10.04 -11.63 -1.21
C SER A 262 -10.72 -12.91 -1.72
N GLY A 263 -10.07 -13.65 -2.63
CA GLY A 263 -10.64 -14.84 -3.28
C GLY A 263 -11.59 -14.52 -4.44
N ASP A 264 -11.67 -13.26 -4.87
CA ASP A 264 -12.50 -12.80 -5.98
C ASP A 264 -11.87 -13.01 -7.37
N LEU A 265 -10.57 -13.32 -7.41
CA LEU A 265 -9.82 -13.56 -8.64
C LEU A 265 -8.89 -14.77 -8.47
N LYS A 266 -8.72 -15.55 -9.54
CA LYS A 266 -7.83 -16.71 -9.51
C LYS A 266 -6.37 -16.27 -9.63
N VAL A 267 -5.49 -16.98 -8.92
CA VAL A 267 -4.06 -16.63 -8.79
C VAL A 267 -3.29 -16.61 -10.12
N ASP A 268 -3.72 -17.38 -11.11
CA ASP A 268 -3.10 -17.41 -12.43
C ASP A 268 -3.21 -16.08 -13.17
N ILE A 269 -4.22 -15.25 -12.83
CA ILE A 269 -4.43 -13.95 -13.45
C ILE A 269 -3.36 -12.93 -13.02
N PRO A 270 -3.20 -12.55 -11.74
CA PRO A 270 -2.18 -11.57 -11.35
C PRO A 270 -0.76 -12.04 -11.66
N LEU A 271 -0.46 -13.34 -11.48
CA LEU A 271 0.88 -13.89 -11.72
C LEU A 271 1.23 -13.91 -13.21
N GLU A 272 0.26 -14.14 -14.10
CA GLU A 272 0.46 -13.99 -15.54
C GLU A 272 0.48 -12.52 -15.95
N LEU A 273 -0.35 -11.67 -15.34
CA LEU A 273 -0.38 -10.24 -15.62
C LEU A 273 1.00 -9.63 -15.39
N SER A 274 1.57 -9.78 -14.21
CA SER A 274 2.89 -9.23 -13.86
C SER A 274 4.03 -9.69 -14.78
N THR A 275 3.89 -10.76 -15.57
CA THR A 275 4.91 -11.14 -16.57
C THR A 275 5.15 -10.08 -17.64
N TYR A 276 4.23 -9.13 -17.87
CA TYR A 276 4.51 -8.01 -18.77
C TYR A 276 5.63 -7.08 -18.24
N LEU A 277 5.92 -7.11 -16.92
CA LEU A 277 6.95 -6.28 -16.29
C LEU A 277 8.36 -6.56 -16.83
N CYS A 278 8.60 -7.73 -17.43
CA CYS A 278 9.80 -8.02 -18.22
C CYS A 278 10.14 -6.91 -19.22
N ASN A 279 9.12 -6.19 -19.71
CA ASN A 279 9.25 -5.13 -20.69
C ASN A 279 8.89 -3.74 -20.13
N GLU A 280 8.67 -3.57 -18.83
CA GLU A 280 8.32 -2.29 -18.22
C GLU A 280 9.57 -1.52 -17.76
N LEU A 281 9.53 -0.19 -17.83
CA LEU A 281 10.58 0.72 -17.36
C LEU A 281 10.01 1.97 -16.67
N ASN A 282 8.73 1.97 -16.31
CA ASN A 282 8.11 3.05 -15.53
C ASN A 282 8.11 2.71 -14.04
N TYR A 283 8.43 3.70 -13.21
CA TYR A 283 8.42 3.55 -11.75
C TYR A 283 7.05 3.14 -11.20
N ILE A 284 5.96 3.73 -11.71
CA ILE A 284 4.62 3.61 -11.13
C ILE A 284 4.11 2.15 -11.10
N PRO A 285 4.15 1.35 -12.20
CA PRO A 285 3.75 -0.05 -12.12
C PRO A 285 4.66 -0.93 -11.26
N PHE A 286 5.98 -0.68 -11.26
CA PHE A 286 6.91 -1.40 -10.38
C PHE A 286 6.69 -1.06 -8.90
N SER A 287 6.37 0.20 -8.58
CA SER A 287 6.03 0.62 -7.22
C SER A 287 4.82 -0.16 -6.70
N SER A 288 3.75 -0.25 -7.49
CA SER A 288 2.57 -1.03 -7.14
C SER A 288 2.84 -2.54 -7.01
N PHE A 289 3.67 -3.08 -7.91
CA PHE A 289 4.12 -4.47 -7.85
C PHE A 289 4.92 -4.75 -6.57
N SER A 290 5.92 -3.92 -6.28
CA SER A 290 6.80 -4.05 -5.11
C SER A 290 6.01 -3.99 -3.79
N THR A 291 5.01 -3.10 -3.67
CA THR A 291 4.12 -3.08 -2.49
C THR A 291 3.35 -4.39 -2.33
N ASN A 292 2.82 -4.95 -3.41
CA ASN A 292 2.13 -6.24 -3.36
C ASN A 292 3.10 -7.42 -3.09
N LEU A 293 4.33 -7.36 -3.61
CA LEU A 293 5.39 -8.32 -3.33
C LEU A 293 5.85 -8.31 -1.88
N GLN A 294 5.89 -7.16 -1.22
CA GLN A 294 6.29 -7.05 0.18
C GLN A 294 5.41 -7.96 1.06
N TYR A 295 4.10 -7.99 0.81
CA TYR A 295 3.20 -8.90 1.52
C TYR A 295 3.59 -10.37 1.28
N LEU A 296 3.75 -10.77 0.01
CA LEU A 296 4.10 -12.15 -0.33
C LEU A 296 5.44 -12.57 0.28
N THR A 297 6.47 -11.74 0.13
CA THR A 297 7.82 -12.04 0.60
C THR A 297 7.87 -12.18 2.12
N VAL A 298 7.13 -11.38 2.89
CA VAL A 298 7.08 -11.53 4.35
C VAL A 298 6.23 -12.74 4.79
N MET A 299 5.13 -13.01 4.08
CA MET A 299 4.25 -14.15 4.37
C MET A 299 4.93 -15.51 4.13
N PHE A 300 5.72 -15.64 3.05
CA PHE A 300 6.48 -16.85 2.76
C PHE A 300 7.88 -16.87 3.41
N GLY A 301 8.46 -15.70 3.71
CA GLY A 301 9.88 -15.52 4.06
C GLY A 301 10.23 -15.57 5.55
N GLN A 302 9.30 -15.96 6.43
CA GLN A 302 9.62 -16.15 7.86
C GLN A 302 10.73 -17.20 8.07
N ASN A 303 10.87 -18.14 7.14
CA ASN A 303 11.98 -19.09 7.08
C ASN A 303 12.67 -19.02 5.70
N GLU A 304 13.88 -18.44 5.65
CA GLU A 304 14.66 -18.28 4.41
C GLU A 304 15.00 -19.62 3.72
N SER A 305 14.98 -20.74 4.46
CA SER A 305 15.23 -22.07 3.90
C SER A 305 14.01 -22.71 3.23
N ASN A 306 12.85 -22.05 3.26
CA ASN A 306 11.65 -22.55 2.61
C ASN A 306 11.79 -22.50 1.09
N VAL A 307 11.64 -23.65 0.42
CA VAL A 307 11.69 -23.78 -1.05
C VAL A 307 10.69 -22.85 -1.72
N GLU A 308 9.50 -22.69 -1.13
CA GLU A 308 8.45 -21.81 -1.66
C GLU A 308 8.89 -20.34 -1.71
N TYR A 309 9.60 -19.91 -0.68
CA TYR A 309 10.17 -18.56 -0.62
C TYR A 309 11.26 -18.38 -1.68
N GLN A 310 12.11 -19.39 -1.89
CA GLN A 310 13.16 -19.35 -2.90
C GLN A 310 12.59 -19.31 -4.34
N GLU A 311 11.52 -20.04 -4.63
CA GLU A 311 10.83 -19.98 -5.93
C GLU A 311 10.14 -18.61 -6.13
N LEU A 312 9.54 -18.04 -5.08
CA LEU A 312 9.00 -16.68 -5.15
C LEU A 312 10.12 -15.66 -5.43
N GLN A 313 11.24 -15.72 -4.72
CA GLN A 313 12.39 -14.83 -4.96
C GLN A 313 12.91 -14.99 -6.39
N LYS A 314 12.99 -16.22 -6.91
CA LYS A 314 13.41 -16.48 -8.29
C LYS A 314 12.46 -15.88 -9.31
N TYR A 315 11.16 -15.98 -9.08
CA TYR A 315 10.14 -15.34 -9.90
C TYR A 315 10.27 -13.82 -9.91
N ILE A 316 10.43 -13.19 -8.75
CA ILE A 316 10.64 -11.73 -8.63
C ILE A 316 11.89 -11.30 -9.40
N ARG A 317 13.01 -11.99 -9.17
CA ARG A 317 14.27 -11.70 -9.88
C ARG A 317 14.09 -11.76 -11.39
N LYS A 318 13.37 -12.75 -11.90
CA LYS A 318 13.13 -12.90 -13.34
C LYS A 318 12.41 -11.69 -13.94
N LEU A 319 11.40 -11.16 -13.25
CA LEU A 319 10.62 -10.02 -13.74
C LEU A 319 11.40 -8.70 -13.75
N GLU A 320 12.32 -8.51 -12.79
CA GLU A 320 13.05 -7.26 -12.60
C GLU A 320 14.45 -7.25 -13.23
N GLU A 321 15.02 -8.43 -13.55
CA GLU A 321 16.32 -8.59 -14.21
C GLU A 321 16.46 -7.74 -15.49
N PRO A 322 15.47 -7.65 -16.41
CA PRO A 322 15.57 -6.79 -17.59
C PRO A 322 15.70 -5.30 -17.24
N ALA A 323 14.91 -4.81 -16.29
CA ALA A 323 14.97 -3.42 -15.85
C ALA A 323 16.32 -3.13 -15.16
N TYR A 324 16.82 -4.05 -14.37
CA TYR A 324 18.15 -3.95 -13.75
C TYR A 324 19.28 -3.89 -14.78
N GLY A 325 19.24 -4.76 -15.80
CA GLY A 325 20.20 -4.75 -16.90
C GLY A 325 20.19 -3.45 -17.70
N HIS A 326 19.04 -2.79 -17.80
CA HIS A 326 18.91 -1.48 -18.46
C HIS A 326 19.41 -0.32 -17.58
N LEU A 327 19.09 -0.33 -16.29
CA LEU A 327 19.30 0.82 -15.39
C LEU A 327 20.68 0.85 -14.74
N GLY A 328 21.21 -0.32 -14.36
CA GLY A 328 22.48 -0.48 -13.63
C GLY A 328 22.59 0.35 -12.35
N TRP A 329 23.82 0.52 -11.85
CA TRP A 329 24.12 1.35 -10.67
C TRP A 329 24.61 2.75 -11.03
N SER A 330 24.93 3.01 -12.30
CA SER A 330 25.43 4.32 -12.73
C SER A 330 24.28 5.29 -12.96
N ILE A 331 24.35 6.45 -12.31
CA ILE A 331 23.44 7.58 -12.58
C ILE A 331 24.17 8.53 -13.52
N ALA A 332 23.61 8.77 -14.71
CA ALA A 332 24.17 9.75 -15.63
C ALA A 332 24.10 11.15 -14.99
N PRO A 333 25.16 11.99 -15.10
CA PRO A 333 25.18 13.33 -14.48
C PRO A 333 24.00 14.23 -14.88
N ASP A 334 23.43 13.94 -16.04
CA ASP A 334 22.41 14.69 -16.76
C ASP A 334 21.09 13.92 -16.90
N SER A 335 20.89 12.82 -16.16
CA SER A 335 19.57 12.17 -16.07
C SER A 335 18.61 13.04 -15.26
N SER A 336 17.94 13.97 -15.93
CA SER A 336 16.89 14.84 -15.36
C SER A 336 15.61 14.09 -15.00
N ASP A 337 15.52 12.79 -15.28
CA ASP A 337 14.36 11.96 -14.99
C ASP A 337 14.42 11.41 -13.55
N TYR A 338 13.66 12.06 -12.67
CA TYR A 338 13.50 11.68 -11.27
C TYR A 338 12.87 10.29 -11.11
N LEU A 339 11.84 9.95 -11.88
CA LEU A 339 11.17 8.65 -11.78
C LEU A 339 12.08 7.51 -12.26
N SER A 340 12.89 7.72 -13.29
CA SER A 340 13.92 6.74 -13.68
C SER A 340 14.92 6.46 -12.55
N ARG A 341 15.27 7.47 -11.74
CA ARG A 341 16.12 7.29 -10.55
C ARG A 341 15.39 6.54 -9.44
N GLN A 342 14.12 6.86 -9.20
CA GLN A 342 13.29 6.13 -8.24
C GLN A 342 13.14 4.65 -8.64
N LEU A 343 12.87 4.38 -9.92
CA LEU A 343 12.82 3.01 -10.45
C LEU A 343 14.13 2.28 -10.25
N ARG A 344 15.27 2.90 -10.56
CA ARG A 344 16.59 2.30 -10.34
C ARG A 344 16.79 1.93 -8.86
N SER A 345 16.49 2.84 -7.94
CA SER A 345 16.60 2.59 -6.50
C SER A 345 15.70 1.43 -6.06
N LEU A 346 14.44 1.41 -6.55
CA LEU A 346 13.47 0.35 -6.27
C LEU A 346 13.95 -1.02 -6.75
N ILE A 347 14.31 -1.14 -8.04
CA ILE A 347 14.77 -2.40 -8.64
C ILE A 347 16.04 -2.93 -7.96
N ILE A 348 16.99 -2.04 -7.62
CA ILE A 348 18.19 -2.43 -6.87
C ILE A 348 17.81 -2.94 -5.49
N SER A 349 16.90 -2.26 -4.78
CA SER A 349 16.45 -2.68 -3.45
C SER A 349 15.76 -4.05 -3.49
N ASP A 350 14.84 -4.23 -4.43
CA ASP A 350 14.02 -5.45 -4.57
C ASP A 350 14.88 -6.64 -4.98
N LEU A 351 15.73 -6.51 -6.00
CA LEU A 351 16.62 -7.58 -6.43
C LEU A 351 17.64 -7.98 -5.36
N CYS A 352 18.30 -7.02 -4.71
CA CYS A 352 19.26 -7.31 -3.65
C CYS A 352 18.57 -7.99 -2.46
N SER A 353 17.37 -7.55 -2.09
CA SER A 353 16.60 -8.15 -0.99
C SER A 353 16.10 -9.57 -1.32
N ASN A 354 15.84 -9.84 -2.60
CA ASN A 354 15.41 -11.14 -3.11
C ASN A 354 16.57 -12.02 -3.64
N GLY A 355 17.80 -11.81 -3.18
CA GLY A 355 18.89 -12.78 -3.38
C GLY A 355 19.59 -12.69 -4.74
N HIS A 356 19.49 -11.58 -5.47
CA HIS A 356 20.21 -11.40 -6.74
C HIS A 356 21.71 -11.23 -6.48
N GLY A 357 22.51 -12.25 -6.81
CA GLY A 357 23.92 -12.35 -6.43
C GLY A 357 24.79 -11.16 -6.90
N VAL A 358 24.62 -10.72 -8.16
CA VAL A 358 25.38 -9.58 -8.69
C VAL A 358 25.02 -8.27 -7.98
N CYS A 359 23.74 -8.06 -7.64
CA CYS A 359 23.30 -6.88 -6.91
C CYS A 359 23.91 -6.86 -5.51
N ILE A 360 23.85 -7.99 -4.80
CA ILE A 360 24.39 -8.13 -3.44
C ILE A 360 25.90 -7.90 -3.44
N GLN A 361 26.63 -8.48 -4.39
CA GLN A 361 28.07 -8.33 -4.47
C GLN A 361 28.47 -6.86 -4.68
N GLU A 362 27.83 -6.17 -5.63
CA GLU A 362 28.06 -4.74 -5.88
C GLU A 362 27.77 -3.88 -4.64
N ALA A 363 26.66 -4.16 -3.94
CA ALA A 363 26.31 -3.47 -2.70
C ALA A 363 27.38 -3.69 -1.60
N ILE A 364 27.88 -4.91 -1.45
CA ILE A 364 28.95 -5.23 -0.48
C ILE A 364 30.26 -4.54 -0.84
N GLU A 365 30.60 -4.48 -2.14
CA GLU A 365 31.82 -3.83 -2.62
C GLU A 365 31.79 -2.32 -2.34
N GLN A 366 30.71 -1.63 -2.70
CA GLN A 366 30.52 -0.21 -2.39
C GLN A 366 30.56 0.07 -0.87
N TYR A 367 29.94 -0.79 -0.06
CA TYR A 367 30.00 -0.67 1.40
C TYR A 367 31.44 -0.82 1.92
N ARG A 368 32.19 -1.79 1.39
CA ARG A 368 33.59 -2.04 1.78
C ARG A 368 34.50 -0.89 1.37
N GLU A 369 34.33 -0.33 0.19
CA GLU A 369 35.08 0.84 -0.27
C GLU A 369 34.87 2.03 0.67
N TRP A 370 33.61 2.35 1.00
CA TRP A 370 33.31 3.40 1.97
C TRP A 370 33.86 3.10 3.37
N ARG A 371 33.88 1.83 3.78
CA ARG A 371 34.49 1.44 5.07
C ARG A 371 36.01 1.65 5.08
N ASN A 372 36.68 1.47 3.95
CA ASN A 372 38.12 1.68 3.81
C ASN A 372 38.49 3.17 3.74
N ASP A 373 37.58 4.02 3.25
CA ASP A 373 37.68 5.49 3.33
C ASP A 373 36.43 6.10 4.00
N PRO A 374 36.33 6.05 5.35
CA PRO A 374 35.14 6.53 6.06
C PRO A 374 34.87 8.02 5.93
N VAL A 375 35.85 8.80 5.46
CA VAL A 375 35.76 10.25 5.29
C VAL A 375 35.05 10.58 3.98
N ASN A 376 35.30 9.81 2.93
CA ASN A 376 34.72 10.02 1.61
C ASN A 376 33.67 8.95 1.27
N ASN A 377 32.40 9.22 1.60
CA ASN A 377 31.31 8.34 1.22
C ASN A 377 30.88 8.57 -0.24
N THR A 378 31.46 7.78 -1.14
CA THR A 378 31.19 7.81 -2.59
C THR A 378 29.88 7.11 -2.98
N ILE A 379 29.21 6.43 -2.05
CA ILE A 379 27.94 5.74 -2.31
C ILE A 379 26.88 6.80 -2.65
N ASN A 380 26.27 6.64 -3.82
CA ASN A 380 25.20 7.54 -4.26
C ASN A 380 24.03 7.52 -3.24
N PRO A 381 23.50 8.69 -2.83
CA PRO A 381 22.40 8.77 -1.88
C PRO A 381 21.19 7.88 -2.19
N ASP A 382 20.88 7.65 -3.47
CA ASP A 382 19.74 6.84 -3.91
C ASP A 382 19.90 5.36 -3.54
N PHE A 383 21.14 4.88 -3.36
CA PHE A 383 21.43 3.46 -3.07
C PHE A 383 21.90 3.20 -1.64
N ARG A 384 22.21 4.25 -0.86
CA ARG A 384 22.77 4.13 0.50
C ARG A 384 21.97 3.20 1.40
N THR A 385 20.63 3.28 1.39
CA THR A 385 19.79 2.39 2.19
C THR A 385 20.05 0.91 1.88
N THR A 386 20.06 0.55 0.59
CA THR A 386 20.32 -0.83 0.13
C THR A 386 21.76 -1.24 0.42
N VAL A 387 22.74 -0.39 0.09
CA VAL A 387 24.17 -0.65 0.29
C VAL A 387 24.50 -0.89 1.76
N TYR A 388 24.04 -0.01 2.66
CA TYR A 388 24.26 -0.17 4.09
C TYR A 388 23.58 -1.45 4.61
N CYS A 389 22.32 -1.69 4.23
CA CYS A 389 21.60 -2.87 4.67
C CYS A 389 22.28 -4.17 4.21
N GLN A 390 22.70 -4.26 2.94
CA GLN A 390 23.40 -5.44 2.43
C GLN A 390 24.79 -5.63 3.05
N GLY A 391 25.51 -4.53 3.31
CA GLY A 391 26.77 -4.54 4.06
C GLY A 391 26.61 -5.10 5.47
N ILE A 392 25.54 -4.72 6.19
CA ILE A 392 25.25 -5.27 7.53
C ILE A 392 24.69 -6.69 7.49
N LYS A 393 23.81 -7.01 6.53
CA LYS A 393 23.19 -8.34 6.40
C LYS A 393 24.22 -9.43 6.10
N ASN A 394 25.26 -9.11 5.33
CA ASN A 394 26.30 -10.04 4.89
C ASN A 394 27.67 -9.78 5.54
N GLY A 395 27.77 -8.82 6.47
CA GLY A 395 29.01 -8.40 7.10
C GLY A 395 29.26 -9.00 8.49
N THR A 396 30.31 -8.51 9.14
CA THR A 396 30.72 -8.92 10.49
C THR A 396 30.16 -8.01 11.58
N VAL A 397 30.45 -8.34 12.85
CA VAL A 397 30.10 -7.47 13.99
C VAL A 397 30.79 -6.12 13.87
N GLU A 398 32.01 -6.07 13.34
CA GLU A 398 32.74 -4.82 13.13
C GLU A 398 32.11 -3.95 12.04
N ASP A 399 31.47 -4.56 11.03
CA ASP A 399 30.68 -3.81 10.04
C ASP A 399 29.45 -3.18 10.70
N TYR A 400 28.75 -3.93 11.56
CA TYR A 400 27.66 -3.39 12.37
C TYR A 400 28.10 -2.22 13.26
N LEU A 401 29.21 -2.38 13.98
CA LEU A 401 29.73 -1.33 14.88
C LEU A 401 30.14 -0.07 14.11
N PHE A 402 30.59 -0.19 12.87
CA PHE A 402 30.88 0.95 12.00
C PHE A 402 29.62 1.78 11.72
N ILE A 403 28.54 1.16 11.24
CA ILE A 403 27.24 1.85 11.06
C ILE A 403 26.71 2.36 12.40
N GLN A 404 26.86 1.60 13.48
CA GLN A 404 26.41 2.00 14.81
C GLN A 404 27.08 3.31 15.23
N ASN A 405 28.38 3.45 14.97
CA ASN A 405 29.13 4.68 15.24
C ASN A 405 28.68 5.83 14.34
N LYS A 406 28.46 5.59 13.05
CA LYS A 406 27.93 6.61 12.11
C LYS A 406 26.56 7.13 12.55
N TYR A 407 25.68 6.24 13.02
CA TYR A 407 24.38 6.61 13.58
C TYR A 407 24.49 7.51 14.84
N LYS A 408 25.48 7.24 15.72
CA LYS A 408 25.72 8.06 16.93
C LYS A 408 26.18 9.46 16.60
N LEU A 409 27.10 9.59 15.64
CA LEU A 409 27.83 10.82 15.38
C LEU A 409 27.17 11.74 14.35
N THR A 410 26.26 11.23 13.52
CA THR A 410 25.63 12.04 12.47
C THR A 410 24.63 13.05 13.04
N ASN A 411 24.67 14.27 12.49
CA ASN A 411 23.64 15.30 12.67
C ASN A 411 22.67 15.38 11.48
N ASP A 412 22.94 14.68 10.40
CA ASP A 412 22.04 14.55 9.26
C ASP A 412 20.96 13.51 9.59
N GLN A 413 19.71 13.96 9.69
CA GLN A 413 18.57 13.12 10.04
C GLN A 413 18.22 12.09 8.95
N VAL A 414 18.46 12.40 7.67
CA VAL A 414 18.24 11.47 6.55
C VAL A 414 19.24 10.32 6.64
N GLU A 415 20.53 10.63 6.83
CA GLU A 415 21.55 9.59 7.03
C GLU A 415 21.32 8.83 8.34
N LYS A 416 20.87 9.51 9.41
CA LYS A 416 20.51 8.85 10.68
C LYS A 416 19.42 7.79 10.47
N ASN A 417 18.38 8.11 9.71
CA ASN A 417 17.31 7.17 9.38
C ASN A 417 17.81 5.97 8.56
N ARG A 418 18.73 6.20 7.61
CA ARG A 418 19.38 5.15 6.78
C ARG A 418 20.28 4.23 7.61
N TYR A 419 21.10 4.80 8.48
CA TYR A 419 21.93 4.00 9.41
C TYR A 419 21.05 3.19 10.37
N GLY A 420 20.01 3.81 10.93
CA GLY A 420 19.04 3.13 11.78
C GLY A 420 18.36 1.95 11.06
N PHE A 421 17.99 2.12 9.79
CA PHE A 421 17.48 1.04 8.95
C PHE A 421 18.52 -0.09 8.79
N ALA A 422 19.75 0.26 8.42
CA ALA A 422 20.81 -0.73 8.21
C ALA A 422 21.13 -1.57 9.45
N LEU A 423 21.08 -0.99 10.66
CA LEU A 423 21.27 -1.73 11.92
C LEU A 423 20.22 -2.84 12.10
N THR A 424 19.00 -2.66 11.58
CA THR A 424 17.95 -3.68 11.65
C THR A 424 18.15 -4.83 10.67
N CYS A 425 19.05 -4.70 9.69
CA CYS A 425 19.31 -5.73 8.67
C CYS A 425 20.28 -6.84 9.13
N THR A 426 20.84 -6.77 10.33
CA THR A 426 21.80 -7.78 10.80
C THR A 426 21.12 -9.14 11.03
N ARG A 427 21.81 -10.23 10.66
CA ARG A 427 21.40 -11.60 10.96
C ARG A 427 21.82 -12.08 12.37
N ASN A 428 22.57 -11.25 13.11
CA ASN A 428 23.02 -11.60 14.46
C ASN A 428 21.90 -11.29 15.47
N VAL A 429 21.26 -12.35 15.97
CA VAL A 429 20.14 -12.26 16.93
C VAL A 429 20.51 -11.49 18.20
N ALA A 430 21.73 -11.64 18.72
CA ALA A 430 22.16 -10.93 19.92
C ALA A 430 22.29 -9.41 19.68
N LEU A 431 22.69 -9.00 18.48
CA LEU A 431 22.71 -7.57 18.11
C LEU A 431 21.30 -7.01 17.96
N LEU A 432 20.36 -7.77 17.38
CA LEU A 432 18.95 -7.37 17.31
C LEU A 432 18.32 -7.25 18.69
N GLU A 433 18.58 -8.20 19.61
CA GLU A 433 18.09 -8.12 21.00
C GLU A 433 18.64 -6.89 21.73
N LYS A 434 19.93 -6.58 21.52
CA LYS A 434 20.53 -5.36 22.06
C LYS A 434 19.86 -4.11 21.49
N LEU A 435 19.64 -4.05 20.17
CA LEU A 435 18.98 -2.93 19.52
C LEU A 435 17.53 -2.75 20.00
N LEU A 436 16.79 -3.84 20.21
CA LEU A 436 15.45 -3.82 20.80
C LEU A 436 15.48 -3.21 22.21
N ASN A 437 16.43 -3.60 23.05
CA ASN A 437 16.58 -3.00 24.38
C ASN A 437 16.86 -1.50 24.33
N GLU A 438 17.64 -1.04 23.34
CA GLU A 438 17.95 0.38 23.12
C GLU A 438 16.71 1.19 22.69
N THR A 439 15.68 0.57 22.10
CA THR A 439 14.41 1.26 21.76
C THR A 439 13.65 1.76 22.99
N LEU A 440 13.90 1.19 24.18
CA LEU A 440 13.22 1.61 25.41
C LEU A 440 14.10 2.45 26.34
N SER A 441 15.37 2.70 26.01
CA SER A 441 16.27 3.44 26.91
C SER A 441 16.17 4.96 26.75
N ASN A 442 15.73 5.45 25.58
CA ASN A 442 15.78 6.86 25.17
C ASN A 442 17.21 7.46 25.03
N ASP A 443 18.25 6.69 25.33
CA ASP A 443 19.64 7.15 25.26
C ASP A 443 20.22 7.04 23.84
N TYR A 444 19.91 5.93 23.16
CA TYR A 444 20.47 5.60 21.85
C TYR A 444 19.43 5.73 20.73
N VAL A 445 18.22 5.21 20.96
CA VAL A 445 17.06 5.39 20.08
C VAL A 445 16.06 6.29 20.81
N ARG A 446 15.58 7.34 20.16
CA ARG A 446 14.55 8.21 20.74
C ARG A 446 13.26 7.41 20.88
N LEU A 447 12.51 7.62 21.96
CA LEU A 447 11.29 6.84 22.20
C LEU A 447 10.26 6.93 21.05
N GLN A 448 10.17 8.09 20.37
CA GLN A 448 9.32 8.28 19.19
C GLN A 448 9.72 7.41 17.98
N ASP A 449 11.00 7.00 17.88
CA ASP A 449 11.51 6.19 16.78
C ASP A 449 11.39 4.68 17.06
N SER A 450 10.96 4.29 18.28
CA SER A 450 10.89 2.89 18.74
C SER A 450 10.01 2.02 17.83
N SER A 451 8.83 2.53 17.45
CA SER A 451 7.89 1.82 16.59
C SER A 451 8.49 1.47 15.22
N THR A 452 9.32 2.38 14.70
CA THR A 452 10.00 2.21 13.42
C THR A 452 11.07 1.13 13.51
N PHE A 453 11.92 1.15 14.54
CA PHE A 453 12.94 0.11 14.73
C PHE A 453 12.32 -1.26 14.98
N ILE A 454 11.34 -1.36 15.87
CA ILE A 454 10.66 -2.62 16.18
C ILE A 454 9.96 -3.19 14.94
N GLY A 455 9.27 -2.34 14.16
CA GLY A 455 8.61 -2.77 12.92
C GLY A 455 9.58 -3.20 11.82
N ARG A 456 10.75 -2.56 11.68
CA ARG A 456 11.77 -2.99 10.72
C ARG A 456 12.39 -4.33 11.09
N ILE A 457 12.56 -4.59 12.39
CA ILE A 457 13.05 -5.89 12.89
C ILE A 457 11.96 -6.95 12.70
N SER A 458 10.67 -6.63 12.92
CA SER A 458 9.59 -7.63 12.84
C SER A 458 9.44 -8.27 11.45
N VAL A 459 9.76 -7.53 10.38
CA VAL A 459 9.71 -8.04 9.00
C VAL A 459 10.97 -8.78 8.54
N GLN A 460 12.03 -8.82 9.36
CA GLN A 460 13.19 -9.67 9.05
C GLN A 460 12.86 -11.15 9.29
N PRO A 461 13.54 -12.09 8.60
CA PRO A 461 13.38 -13.52 8.88
C PRO A 461 13.61 -13.87 10.35
N GLY A 462 12.62 -14.50 11.00
CA GLY A 462 12.63 -14.79 12.45
C GLY A 462 12.45 -13.56 13.37
N GLY A 463 12.39 -12.36 12.81
CA GLY A 463 12.26 -11.10 13.55
C GLY A 463 10.88 -10.89 14.15
N GLN A 464 9.83 -11.45 13.55
CA GLN A 464 8.47 -11.42 14.09
C GLN A 464 8.42 -12.07 15.48
N GLN A 465 8.94 -13.30 15.63
CA GLN A 465 8.92 -14.02 16.90
C GLN A 465 9.80 -13.32 17.94
N LEU A 466 10.94 -12.77 17.51
CA LEU A 466 11.86 -12.01 18.35
C LEU A 466 11.18 -10.76 18.93
N THR A 467 10.53 -9.97 18.09
CA THR A 467 9.85 -8.73 18.48
C THR A 467 8.60 -9.00 19.30
N TRP A 468 7.80 -10.02 18.94
CA TRP A 468 6.66 -10.45 19.75
C TRP A 468 7.06 -10.86 21.18
N ARG A 469 8.13 -11.65 21.31
CA ARG A 469 8.66 -12.05 22.62
C ARG A 469 9.15 -10.84 23.42
N PHE A 470 9.77 -9.87 22.75
CA PHE A 470 10.23 -8.64 23.40
C PHE A 470 9.05 -7.82 23.92
N ILE A 471 8.01 -7.58 23.11
CA ILE A 471 6.89 -6.74 23.51
C ILE A 471 5.99 -7.39 24.55
N SER A 472 5.70 -8.69 24.41
CA SER A 472 4.82 -9.41 25.34
C SER A 472 5.45 -9.53 26.74
N LYS A 473 6.77 -9.75 26.84
CA LYS A 473 7.46 -9.82 28.13
C LYS A 473 7.62 -8.47 28.85
N ARG A 474 7.63 -7.36 28.11
CA ARG A 474 7.88 -6.01 28.65
C ARG A 474 6.68 -5.07 28.49
N TRP A 475 5.48 -5.62 28.36
CA TRP A 475 4.28 -4.86 28.05
C TRP A 475 4.04 -3.68 29.01
N SER A 476 4.14 -3.91 30.32
CA SER A 476 3.94 -2.84 31.32
C SER A 476 4.95 -1.69 31.17
N GLU A 477 6.19 -1.99 30.76
CA GLU A 477 7.20 -0.97 30.52
C GLU A 477 6.92 -0.19 29.22
N LEU A 478 6.47 -0.89 28.17
CA LEU A 478 6.03 -0.26 26.93
C LEU A 478 4.87 0.70 27.17
N VAL A 479 3.84 0.28 27.91
CA VAL A 479 2.72 1.15 28.30
C VAL A 479 3.23 2.36 29.09
N SER A 480 4.10 2.15 30.09
CA SER A 480 4.62 3.25 30.91
C SER A 480 5.43 4.28 30.11
N LYS A 481 6.28 3.83 29.17
CA LYS A 481 7.20 4.70 28.43
C LYS A 481 6.62 5.28 27.15
N LEU A 482 5.75 4.53 26.48
CA LEU A 482 5.24 4.85 25.15
C LEU A 482 3.74 5.11 25.11
N GLY A 483 2.98 4.76 26.15
CA GLY A 483 1.53 4.95 26.19
C GLY A 483 1.09 6.41 26.13
N GLY A 484 1.94 7.33 26.59
CA GLY A 484 1.72 8.78 26.46
C GLY A 484 2.20 9.38 25.12
N LEU A 485 2.89 8.61 24.28
CA LEU A 485 3.31 9.04 22.95
C LEU A 485 2.25 8.59 21.95
N SER A 486 1.48 9.54 21.43
CA SER A 486 0.43 9.26 20.45
C SER A 486 0.96 8.33 19.35
N PHE A 487 0.15 7.35 18.97
CA PHE A 487 0.39 6.36 17.91
C PHE A 487 1.51 5.33 18.14
N THR A 488 2.50 5.60 18.99
CA THR A 488 3.72 4.78 19.04
C THR A 488 3.44 3.35 19.49
N LEU A 489 2.65 3.17 20.55
CA LEU A 489 2.32 1.85 21.07
C LEU A 489 1.42 1.06 20.11
N SER A 490 0.39 1.70 19.54
CA SER A 490 -0.51 1.10 18.56
C SER A 490 0.25 0.66 17.31
N ASN A 491 1.15 1.49 16.79
CA ASN A 491 2.01 1.17 15.64
C ASN A 491 2.94 -0.02 15.93
N ILE A 492 3.45 -0.16 17.15
CA ILE A 492 4.26 -1.33 17.54
C ILE A 492 3.42 -2.61 17.43
N VAL A 493 2.21 -2.59 17.99
CA VAL A 493 1.31 -3.75 17.95
C VAL A 493 0.98 -4.13 16.51
N GLU A 494 0.56 -3.18 15.69
CA GLU A 494 0.25 -3.44 14.28
C GLU A 494 1.46 -3.96 13.51
N ASN A 495 2.63 -3.32 13.65
CA ASN A 495 3.83 -3.70 12.91
C ASN A 495 4.34 -5.11 13.26
N VAL A 496 4.23 -5.52 14.52
CA VAL A 496 4.70 -6.83 14.99
C VAL A 496 3.72 -7.95 14.63
N LEU A 497 2.42 -7.67 14.60
CA LEU A 497 1.39 -8.70 14.44
C LEU A 497 0.86 -8.86 13.01
N GLN A 498 0.96 -7.85 12.15
CA GLN A 498 0.29 -7.82 10.83
C GLN A 498 0.63 -8.96 9.87
N TYR A 499 1.77 -9.65 10.05
CA TYR A 499 2.22 -10.75 9.17
C TYR A 499 2.17 -12.13 9.82
N ILE A 500 1.67 -12.25 11.05
CA ILE A 500 1.45 -13.57 11.65
C ILE A 500 0.43 -14.32 10.81
N ASN A 501 0.72 -15.59 10.52
CA ASN A 501 -0.06 -16.40 9.59
C ASN A 501 -0.24 -17.86 10.02
N THR A 502 -0.01 -18.17 11.31
CA THR A 502 -0.23 -19.50 11.87
C THR A 502 -1.23 -19.50 13.04
N GLN A 503 -2.01 -20.57 13.17
CA GLN A 503 -2.99 -20.71 14.26
C GLN A 503 -2.31 -20.70 15.64
N ASN A 504 -1.16 -21.34 15.77
CA ASN A 504 -0.42 -21.39 17.02
C ASN A 504 0.01 -19.99 17.50
N GLU A 505 0.50 -19.13 16.61
CA GLU A 505 0.88 -17.76 16.96
C GLU A 505 -0.36 -16.90 17.27
N LEU A 506 -1.48 -17.11 16.57
CA LEU A 506 -2.75 -16.47 16.91
C LEU A 506 -3.19 -16.82 18.34
N ASP A 507 -3.15 -18.09 18.71
CA ASP A 507 -3.54 -18.56 20.05
C ASP A 507 -2.67 -17.93 21.14
N ILE A 508 -1.37 -17.76 20.88
CA ILE A 508 -0.44 -17.06 21.78
C ILE A 508 -0.84 -15.59 21.96
N VAL A 509 -1.19 -14.90 20.87
CA VAL A 509 -1.63 -13.49 20.93
C VAL A 509 -2.95 -13.35 21.70
N LEU A 510 -3.94 -14.21 21.40
CA LEU A 510 -5.23 -14.21 22.09
C LEU A 510 -5.09 -14.48 23.58
N LYS A 511 -4.22 -15.44 23.94
CA LYS A 511 -3.90 -15.73 25.33
C LYS A 511 -3.31 -14.51 26.03
N PHE A 512 -2.30 -13.87 25.41
CA PHE A 512 -1.70 -12.63 25.94
C PHE A 512 -2.75 -11.54 26.17
N MET A 513 -3.66 -11.31 25.21
CA MET A 513 -4.74 -10.34 25.36
C MET A 513 -5.67 -10.68 26.52
N SER A 514 -6.00 -11.96 26.73
CA SER A 514 -6.88 -12.40 27.82
C SER A 514 -6.25 -12.31 29.22
N GLU A 515 -4.92 -12.46 29.30
CA GLU A 515 -4.17 -12.45 30.56
C GLU A 515 -3.67 -11.04 30.93
N THR A 516 -3.72 -10.08 29.99
CA THR A 516 -3.24 -8.71 30.18
C THR A 516 -4.38 -7.82 30.65
N GLN A 517 -4.26 -7.31 31.88
CA GLN A 517 -5.31 -6.49 32.51
C GLN A 517 -5.54 -5.13 31.82
N ASP A 518 -4.50 -4.54 31.23
CA ASP A 518 -4.55 -3.23 30.57
C ASP A 518 -3.82 -3.27 29.21
N LEU A 519 -4.60 -3.26 28.12
CA LEU A 519 -4.10 -3.12 26.74
C LEU A 519 -3.92 -1.65 26.33
N SER A 520 -4.29 -0.70 27.21
CA SER A 520 -4.13 0.74 27.03
C SER A 520 -4.71 1.24 25.70
N ILE A 521 -4.13 2.30 25.13
CA ILE A 521 -4.51 2.88 23.84
C ILE A 521 -4.35 1.92 22.65
N ALA A 522 -3.78 0.73 22.84
CA ALA A 522 -3.48 -0.23 21.78
C ALA A 522 -4.54 -1.33 21.62
N GLU A 523 -5.63 -1.32 22.40
CA GLU A 523 -6.70 -2.34 22.29
C GLU A 523 -7.27 -2.45 20.86
N ARG A 524 -7.57 -1.33 20.22
CA ARG A 524 -8.01 -1.31 18.81
C ARG A 524 -6.97 -1.91 17.86
N ALA A 525 -5.70 -1.60 18.08
CA ALA A 525 -4.60 -2.16 17.27
C ALA A 525 -4.50 -3.68 17.41
N PHE A 526 -4.72 -4.23 18.61
CA PHE A 526 -4.79 -5.68 18.81
C PHE A 526 -5.98 -6.30 18.08
N LEU A 527 -7.17 -5.71 18.19
CA LEU A 527 -8.38 -6.22 17.52
C LEU A 527 -8.22 -6.25 15.99
N SER A 528 -7.74 -5.15 15.41
CA SER A 528 -7.40 -5.04 13.98
C SER A 528 -6.32 -6.05 13.58
N SER A 529 -5.29 -6.21 14.40
CA SER A 529 -4.24 -7.20 14.15
C SER A 529 -4.79 -8.63 14.18
N VAL A 530 -5.63 -8.99 15.14
CA VAL A 530 -6.25 -10.33 15.21
C VAL A 530 -7.11 -10.62 13.98
N GLU A 531 -7.83 -9.63 13.45
CA GLU A 531 -8.55 -9.76 12.18
C GLU A 531 -7.57 -10.09 11.03
N LYS A 532 -6.49 -9.31 10.88
CA LYS A 532 -5.45 -9.55 9.87
C LYS A 532 -4.81 -10.94 10.02
N ILE A 533 -4.51 -11.40 11.23
CA ILE A 533 -3.92 -12.71 11.47
C ILE A 533 -4.84 -13.84 10.99
N LYS A 534 -6.14 -13.76 11.31
CA LYS A 534 -7.10 -14.75 10.84
C LYS A 534 -7.24 -14.75 9.32
N ALA A 535 -7.24 -13.57 8.70
CA ALA A 535 -7.22 -13.43 7.24
C ALA A 535 -5.95 -14.05 6.63
N ASN A 536 -4.78 -13.77 7.20
CA ASN A 536 -3.49 -14.33 6.79
C ASN A 536 -3.46 -15.87 6.86
N ILE A 537 -3.98 -16.47 7.95
CA ILE A 537 -4.06 -17.93 8.09
C ILE A 537 -4.91 -18.52 6.96
N ARG A 538 -6.13 -18.00 6.75
CA ARG A 538 -7.01 -18.44 5.66
C ARG A 538 -6.36 -18.28 4.29
N TRP A 539 -5.68 -17.16 4.08
CA TRP A 539 -4.98 -16.86 2.83
C TRP A 539 -3.87 -17.87 2.56
N MET A 540 -3.05 -18.20 3.57
CA MET A 540 -2.00 -19.23 3.43
C MET A 540 -2.59 -20.60 3.08
N ASP A 541 -3.73 -20.95 3.66
CA ASP A 541 -4.45 -22.21 3.41
C ASP A 541 -5.20 -22.26 2.07
N THR A 542 -5.28 -21.16 1.33
CA THR A 542 -6.00 -21.10 0.06
C THR A 542 -5.11 -20.52 -1.03
N THR A 543 -5.14 -19.21 -1.20
CA THR A 543 -4.36 -18.47 -2.20
C THR A 543 -2.86 -18.76 -2.11
N GLY A 544 -2.31 -18.86 -0.89
CA GLY A 544 -0.90 -19.19 -0.67
C GLY A 544 -0.52 -20.56 -1.27
N ARG A 545 -1.39 -21.57 -1.10
CA ARG A 545 -1.22 -22.89 -1.74
C ARG A 545 -1.24 -22.80 -3.26
N ASP A 546 -2.14 -22.00 -3.81
CA ASP A 546 -2.30 -21.88 -5.26
C ASP A 546 -1.12 -21.11 -5.88
N ILE A 547 -0.59 -20.07 -5.20
CA ILE A 547 0.66 -19.38 -5.59
C ILE A 547 1.82 -20.38 -5.66
N ARG A 548 2.00 -21.20 -4.62
CA ARG A 548 3.08 -22.21 -4.59
C ARG A 548 2.97 -23.20 -5.74
N THR A 549 1.74 -23.65 -6.02
CA THR A 549 1.48 -24.56 -7.13
C THR A 549 1.80 -23.89 -8.47
N TRP A 550 1.40 -22.63 -8.66
CA TRP A 550 1.70 -21.88 -9.87
C TRP A 550 3.20 -21.69 -10.07
N LEU A 551 3.93 -21.25 -9.04
CA LEU A 551 5.37 -20.99 -9.08
C LEU A 551 6.18 -22.26 -9.38
N SER A 552 5.75 -23.42 -8.89
CA SER A 552 6.44 -24.70 -9.15
C SER A 552 6.15 -25.29 -10.53
N THR A 553 5.06 -24.89 -11.19
CA THR A 553 4.62 -25.45 -12.47
C THR A 553 4.86 -24.55 -13.67
N ASN A 554 5.07 -23.25 -13.44
CA ASN A 554 5.27 -22.25 -14.48
C ASN A 554 6.69 -21.71 -14.44
N THR A 555 7.28 -21.50 -15.61
CA THR A 555 8.56 -20.81 -15.74
C THR A 555 8.32 -19.50 -16.48
N VAL A 556 8.73 -18.40 -15.87
CA VAL A 556 8.70 -17.08 -16.52
C VAL A 556 9.93 -16.93 -17.40
N THR A 557 9.72 -16.60 -18.66
CA THR A 557 10.74 -16.18 -19.61
C THR A 557 10.52 -14.73 -19.99
N CYS A 558 11.41 -13.89 -19.48
CA CYS A 558 11.85 -12.66 -20.13
C CYS A 558 13.05 -13.04 -21.03
#